data_AF-A0A6P1ZKP2-F1
#
_entry.id   AF-A0A6P1ZKP2-F1
#
_cell.length_a   1.000
_cell.length_b   1.000
_cell.length_c   1.000
_cell.angle_alpha   90.00
_cell.angle_beta   90.00
_cell.angle_gamma   90.00
#
_symmetry.space_group_name_H-M   'P 1'
#
loop_
_entity.id
_entity.type
_entity.pdbx_description
1 polymer ?
#
loop_
_entity_poly.entity_id
_entity_poly.type
_entity_poly.pdbx_seq_one_letter_code
_entity_poly.pdbx_strand_id
1 'polypeptide(L)'
;MHAFDILAEAKMRQWEQDRRDGKVSEKKKEAAVTPESYESLEKQLYYDIRKLMVESYLAGEAGRQEMQSRANNMLVQLAARLERAGYNIMSKMFADEVQALKARAHAVMHDKSKLLALLNDLD
;
A
#
# COMPACT_ATOMS: atom_id res chain seq x y z
N MET A 1 -10.32 -13.58 -6.74
CA MET A 1 -9.47 -12.81 -7.66
C MET A 1 -8.83 -11.70 -6.84
N HIS A 2 -7.57 -11.87 -6.46
CA HIS A 2 -6.86 -10.86 -5.68
C HIS A 2 -6.38 -9.76 -6.63
N ALA A 3 -6.41 -8.50 -6.19
CA ALA A 3 -5.89 -7.36 -6.96
C ALA A 3 -4.42 -7.56 -7.43
N PHE A 4 -3.68 -8.45 -6.77
CA PHE A 4 -2.33 -8.87 -7.14
C PHE A 4 -2.27 -9.74 -8.40
N ASP A 5 -3.31 -10.52 -8.72
CA ASP A 5 -3.35 -11.33 -9.95
C ASP A 5 -3.43 -10.42 -11.19
N ILE A 6 -4.16 -9.30 -11.06
CA ILE A 6 -4.28 -8.26 -12.10
C ILE A 6 -2.94 -7.54 -12.30
N LEU A 7 -2.15 -7.36 -11.22
CA LEU A 7 -0.81 -6.77 -11.30
C LEU A 7 0.20 -7.67 -12.02
N ALA A 8 0.11 -8.99 -11.83
CA ALA A 8 0.96 -9.93 -12.53
C ALA A 8 0.70 -9.90 -14.05
N GLU A 9 -0.57 -9.91 -14.47
CA GLU A 9 -0.94 -9.84 -15.89
C GLU A 9 -0.57 -8.50 -16.53
N ALA A 10 -0.79 -7.38 -15.83
CA ALA A 10 -0.43 -6.05 -16.33
C ALA A 10 1.09 -5.90 -16.52
N LYS A 11 1.89 -6.42 -15.57
CA LYS A 11 3.35 -6.39 -15.64
C LYS A 11 3.90 -7.30 -16.74
N MET A 12 3.26 -8.45 -17.00
CA MET A 12 3.62 -9.32 -18.13
C MET A 12 3.32 -8.66 -19.49
N ARG A 13 2.16 -8.02 -19.64
CA ARG A 13 1.82 -7.30 -20.89
C ARG A 13 2.75 -6.13 -21.16
N GLN A 14 3.11 -5.36 -20.13
CA GLN A 14 4.05 -4.25 -20.24
C GLN A 14 5.44 -4.76 -20.71
N TRP A 15 5.90 -5.88 -20.16
CA TRP A 15 7.16 -6.51 -20.54
C TRP A 15 7.17 -7.01 -22.00
N GLU A 16 6.07 -7.60 -22.47
CA GLU A 16 5.93 -8.01 -23.88
C GLU A 16 5.93 -6.82 -24.85
N GLN A 17 5.32 -5.70 -24.44
CA GLN A 17 5.30 -4.45 -25.21
C GLN A 17 6.69 -3.82 -25.28
N ASP A 18 7.40 -3.73 -24.16
CA ASP A 18 8.75 -3.18 -24.07
C ASP A 18 9.79 -4.04 -24.81
N ARG A 19 9.55 -5.37 -24.91
CA ARG A 19 10.34 -6.30 -25.74
C ARG A 19 10.09 -6.10 -27.23
N ARG A 20 8.85 -5.82 -27.64
CA ARG A 20 8.50 -5.54 -29.05
C ARG A 20 9.01 -4.19 -29.53
N ASP A 21 9.04 -3.18 -28.67
CA ASP A 21 9.53 -1.83 -28.98
C ASP A 21 11.06 -1.68 -28.96
N GLY A 22 11.81 -2.77 -28.75
CA GLY A 22 13.28 -2.78 -28.86
C GLY A 22 14.01 -1.98 -27.77
N LYS A 23 13.34 -1.57 -26.69
CA LYS A 23 13.91 -0.75 -25.61
C LYS A 23 14.69 -1.53 -24.56
N VAL A 24 14.63 -2.87 -24.60
CA VAL A 24 15.34 -3.75 -23.66
C VAL A 24 16.46 -4.48 -24.40
N SER A 25 17.66 -3.89 -24.40
CA SER A 25 18.87 -4.64 -24.77
C SER A 25 19.09 -5.73 -23.73
N GLU A 26 19.17 -6.98 -24.19
CA GLU A 26 19.47 -8.15 -23.36
C GLU A 26 20.81 -7.98 -22.65
N LYS A 27 20.80 -7.35 -21.46
CA LYS A 27 21.89 -7.54 -20.50
C LYS A 27 21.82 -8.99 -20.07
N LYS A 28 22.94 -9.69 -20.35
CA LYS A 28 23.22 -11.08 -19.99
C LYS A 28 22.48 -11.52 -18.75
N LYS A 29 21.76 -12.63 -18.91
CA LYS A 29 21.14 -13.46 -17.87
C LYS A 29 22.09 -13.66 -16.69
N GLU A 30 22.03 -12.78 -15.70
CA GLU A 30 22.32 -13.18 -14.32
C GLU A 30 21.09 -13.92 -13.82
N ALA A 31 21.33 -15.05 -13.17
CA ALA A 31 20.35 -16.07 -12.85
C ALA A 31 19.01 -15.48 -12.39
N ALA A 32 17.92 -15.97 -12.98
CA ALA A 32 16.58 -15.70 -12.51
C ALA A 32 16.47 -16.21 -11.07
N VAL A 33 16.77 -15.33 -10.12
CA VAL A 33 16.34 -15.47 -8.75
C VAL A 33 14.82 -15.35 -8.82
N THR A 34 14.13 -16.48 -8.74
CA THR A 34 12.71 -16.51 -8.45
C THR A 34 12.50 -15.61 -7.22
N PRO A 35 11.74 -14.50 -7.31
CA PRO A 35 11.48 -13.67 -6.15
C PRO A 35 10.48 -14.42 -5.27
N GLU A 36 10.98 -15.38 -4.50
CA GLU A 36 10.27 -15.88 -3.35
C GLU A 36 10.12 -14.70 -2.37
N SER A 37 8.88 -14.23 -2.25
CA SER A 37 8.31 -13.77 -0.97
C SER A 37 8.93 -12.54 -0.27
N TYR A 38 9.64 -11.64 -0.96
CA TYR A 38 9.77 -10.29 -0.42
C TYR A 38 8.53 -9.49 -0.81
N GLU A 39 7.62 -9.27 0.14
CA GLU A 39 6.54 -8.30 -0.05
C GLU A 39 7.14 -6.99 -0.56
N SER A 40 6.60 -6.44 -1.65
CA SER A 40 7.07 -5.16 -2.18
C SER A 40 7.01 -4.11 -1.07
N LEU A 41 8.03 -3.26 -0.97
CA LEU A 41 8.10 -2.18 0.03
C LEU A 41 6.81 -1.34 0.06
N GLU A 42 6.18 -1.14 -1.08
CA GLU A 42 4.89 -0.43 -1.22
C GLU A 42 3.74 -1.15 -0.50
N LYS A 43 3.73 -2.49 -0.48
CA LYS A 43 2.74 -3.31 0.23
C LYS A 43 2.95 -3.22 1.75
N GLN A 44 4.20 -3.31 2.20
CA GLN A 44 4.55 -3.13 3.62
C GLN A 44 4.19 -1.73 4.09
N LEU A 45 4.57 -0.71 3.32
CA LEU A 45 4.25 0.69 3.63
C LEU A 45 2.74 0.91 3.70
N TYR A 46 1.98 0.32 2.78
CA TYR A 46 0.51 0.40 2.80
C TYR A 46 -0.10 -0.28 4.02
N TYR A 47 0.39 -1.47 4.39
CA TYR A 47 -0.04 -2.15 5.61
C TYR A 47 0.26 -1.30 6.86
N ASP A 48 1.48 -0.78 6.97
CA ASP A 48 1.90 0.04 8.11
C ASP A 48 1.07 1.32 8.25
N ILE A 49 0.74 1.99 7.13
CA ILE A 49 -0.15 3.17 7.13
C ILE A 49 -1.51 2.84 7.74
N ARG A 50 -2.13 1.73 7.28
CA ARG A 50 -3.46 1.32 7.74
C ARG A 50 -3.43 0.95 9.22
N LYS A 51 -2.42 0.17 9.62
CA LYS A 51 -2.20 -0.25 11.01
C LYS A 51 -2.05 0.97 11.93
N LEU A 52 -1.14 1.88 11.58
CA LEU A 52 -0.86 3.09 12.36
C LEU A 52 -2.09 3.99 12.45
N MET A 53 -2.92 4.05 11.39
CA MET A 53 -4.17 4.81 11.40
C MET A 53 -5.16 4.27 12.43
N VAL A 54 -5.34 2.94 12.51
CA VAL A 54 -6.25 2.32 13.49
C VAL A 54 -5.67 2.39 14.91
N GLU A 55 -4.39 2.11 15.08
CA GLU A 55 -3.68 2.21 16.37
C GLU A 55 -3.75 3.62 16.96
N SER A 56 -3.76 4.66 16.12
CA SER A 56 -3.93 6.04 16.57
C SER A 56 -5.21 6.27 17.39
N TYR A 57 -6.28 5.52 17.11
CA TYR A 57 -7.55 5.63 17.85
C TYR A 57 -7.51 4.88 19.19
N LEU A 58 -6.63 3.89 19.32
CA LEU A 58 -6.33 3.22 20.59
C LEU A 58 -5.40 4.05 21.47
N ALA A 59 -4.61 4.95 20.87
CA ALA A 59 -3.84 5.95 21.58
C ALA A 59 -4.73 7.07 22.13
N GLY A 60 -4.29 7.69 23.24
CA GLY A 60 -4.88 8.92 23.76
C GLY A 60 -4.81 10.07 22.74
N GLU A 61 -5.53 11.16 22.99
CA GLU A 61 -5.72 12.25 22.02
C GLU A 61 -4.42 12.83 21.43
N ALA A 62 -3.41 13.08 22.29
CA ALA A 62 -2.11 13.56 21.84
C ALA A 62 -1.38 12.53 20.95
N GLY A 63 -1.35 11.27 21.36
CA GLY A 63 -0.74 10.18 20.59
C GLY A 63 -1.47 9.92 19.27
N ARG A 64 -2.79 10.12 19.24
CA ARG A 64 -3.60 10.01 18.03
C ARG A 64 -3.15 11.00 16.96
N GLN A 65 -3.04 12.28 17.31
CA GLN A 65 -2.66 13.31 16.34
C GLN A 65 -1.26 13.03 15.76
N GLU A 66 -0.32 12.63 16.61
CA GLU A 66 1.04 12.28 16.18
C GLU A 66 1.04 11.08 15.23
N MET A 67 0.37 9.99 15.61
CA MET A 67 0.30 8.76 14.79
C MET A 67 -0.42 9.01 13.47
N GLN A 68 -1.50 9.79 13.45
CA GLN A 68 -2.20 10.16 12.22
C GLN A 68 -1.34 11.04 11.30
N SER A 69 -0.60 12.00 11.87
CA SER A 69 0.34 12.84 11.12
C SER A 69 1.42 11.97 10.47
N ARG A 70 1.99 11.02 11.23
CA ARG A 70 2.98 10.07 10.71
C ARG A 70 2.41 9.16 9.62
N ALA A 71 1.20 8.63 9.79
CA ALA A 71 0.52 7.82 8.78
C ALA A 71 0.28 8.62 7.48
N ASN A 72 -0.13 9.88 7.59
CA ASN A 72 -0.29 10.76 6.42
C ASN A 72 1.03 11.03 5.71
N ASN A 73 2.12 11.27 6.45
CA ASN A 73 3.44 11.46 5.86
C ASN A 73 3.92 10.21 5.10
N MET A 74 3.63 9.02 5.62
CA MET A 74 3.91 7.75 4.95
C MET A 74 3.06 7.57 3.69
N LEU A 75 1.78 7.97 3.74
CA LEU A 75 0.88 7.95 2.57
C LEU A 75 1.38 8.87 1.45
N VAL A 76 1.85 10.08 1.78
CA VAL A 76 2.45 10.99 0.80
C VAL A 76 3.69 10.37 0.16
N GLN A 77 4.54 9.69 0.93
CA GLN A 77 5.71 9.00 0.39
C GLN A 77 5.33 7.83 -0.52
N LEU A 78 4.32 7.04 -0.13
CA LEU A 78 3.78 5.95 -0.95
C LEU A 78 3.21 6.48 -2.27
N ALA A 79 2.39 7.52 -2.21
CA ALA A 79 1.81 8.19 -3.37
C ALA A 79 2.90 8.68 -4.33
N ALA A 80 3.88 9.42 -3.82
CA ALA A 80 5.00 9.93 -4.62
C ALA A 80 5.86 8.82 -5.25
N ARG A 81 5.96 7.63 -4.63
CA ARG A 81 6.65 6.47 -5.22
C ARG A 81 5.82 5.85 -6.34
N LEU A 82 4.53 5.64 -6.11
CA LEU A 82 3.61 5.07 -7.09
C LEU A 82 3.47 5.96 -8.32
N GLU A 83 3.31 7.27 -8.13
CA GLU A 83 3.20 8.25 -9.21
C GLU A 83 4.48 8.31 -10.05
N ARG A 84 5.66 8.31 -9.41
CA ARG A 84 6.96 8.25 -10.12
C ARG A 84 7.14 6.98 -10.94
N ALA A 85 6.51 5.88 -10.53
CA ALA A 85 6.49 4.62 -11.26
C ALA A 85 5.33 4.52 -12.27
N GLY A 86 4.52 5.58 -12.43
CA GLY A 86 3.41 5.64 -13.38
C GLY A 86 2.06 5.10 -12.86
N TYR A 87 1.99 4.66 -11.60
CA TYR A 87 0.81 4.07 -10.99
C TYR A 87 -0.13 5.11 -10.34
N ASN A 88 -0.53 6.15 -11.09
CA ASN A 88 -1.35 7.25 -10.58
C ASN A 88 -2.73 6.79 -10.06
N ILE A 89 -3.37 5.84 -10.76
CA ILE A 89 -4.66 5.28 -10.34
C ILE A 89 -4.52 4.57 -8.99
N MET A 90 -3.43 3.82 -8.81
CA MET A 90 -3.16 3.10 -7.57
C MET A 90 -2.87 4.04 -6.40
N SER A 91 -2.09 5.09 -6.64
CA SER A 91 -1.84 6.17 -5.66
C SER A 91 -3.17 6.72 -5.12
N LYS A 92 -4.10 7.06 -6.02
CA LYS A 92 -5.42 7.55 -5.66
C LYS A 92 -6.26 6.51 -4.91
N MET A 93 -6.30 5.27 -5.39
CA MET A 93 -7.05 4.19 -4.72
C MET A 93 -6.57 3.97 -3.28
N PHE A 94 -5.26 3.95 -3.04
CA PHE A 94 -4.72 3.81 -1.68
C PHE A 94 -5.06 5.00 -0.79
N ALA A 95 -5.03 6.22 -1.33
CA ALA A 95 -5.45 7.40 -0.58
C ALA A 95 -6.93 7.34 -0.19
N ASP A 96 -7.80 6.93 -1.13
CA ASP A 96 -9.24 6.77 -0.91
C ASP A 96 -9.53 5.68 0.13
N GLU A 97 -8.85 4.53 0.05
CA GLU A 97 -9.00 3.44 1.02
C GLU A 97 -8.54 3.84 2.44
N VAL A 98 -7.42 4.56 2.56
CA VAL A 98 -6.94 5.06 3.86
C VAL A 98 -7.91 6.09 4.46
N GLN A 99 -8.49 6.96 3.64
CA GLN A 99 -9.54 7.89 4.11
C GLN A 99 -10.81 7.16 4.56
N ALA A 100 -11.25 6.16 3.80
CA ALA A 100 -12.39 5.32 4.19
C ALA A 100 -12.11 4.55 5.50
N LEU A 101 -10.89 4.04 5.68
CA LEU A 101 -10.46 3.39 6.92
C LEU A 101 -10.48 4.37 8.09
N LYS A 102 -9.96 5.58 7.91
CA LYS A 102 -9.99 6.65 8.93
C LYS A 102 -11.42 6.97 9.36
N ALA A 103 -12.34 7.11 8.40
CA ALA A 103 -13.75 7.37 8.70
C ALA A 103 -14.39 6.22 9.48
N ARG A 104 -14.14 4.96 9.09
CA ARG A 104 -14.62 3.77 9.80
C ARG A 104 -14.07 3.68 11.22
N ALA A 105 -12.76 3.88 11.40
CA ALA A 105 -12.12 3.87 12.71
C ALA A 105 -12.64 4.99 13.61
N HIS A 106 -12.88 6.18 13.05
CA HIS A 106 -13.50 7.29 13.77
C HIS A 106 -14.93 6.95 14.23
N ALA A 107 -15.75 6.32 13.38
CA ALA A 107 -17.12 5.95 13.72
C ALA A 107 -17.21 4.98 14.91
N VAL A 108 -16.18 4.16 15.13
CA VAL A 108 -16.11 3.19 16.24
C VAL A 108 -15.12 3.59 17.33
N MET A 109 -14.66 4.84 17.36
CA MET A 109 -13.56 5.27 18.25
C MET A 109 -13.83 5.11 19.75
N HIS A 110 -15.10 5.02 20.15
CA HIS A 110 -15.51 4.80 21.54
C HIS A 110 -15.63 3.32 21.91
N ASP A 111 -15.53 2.41 20.93
CA ASP A 111 -15.67 0.97 21.10
C ASP A 111 -14.34 0.29 20.82
N LYS A 112 -13.59 0.03 21.88
CA LYS A 112 -12.25 -0.59 21.80
C LYS A 112 -12.30 -1.97 21.13
N SER A 113 -13.36 -2.75 21.36
CA SER A 113 -13.49 -4.08 20.76
C SER A 113 -13.66 -3.99 19.24
N LYS A 114 -14.41 -3.01 18.74
CA LYS A 114 -14.55 -2.76 17.30
C LYS A 114 -13.26 -2.23 16.67
N LEU A 115 -12.49 -1.40 17.38
CA LEU A 115 -11.17 -0.96 16.90
C LEU A 115 -10.18 -2.13 16.79
N LEU A 116 -10.17 -3.05 17.75
CA LEU A 116 -9.34 -4.25 17.70
C LEU A 116 -9.78 -5.21 16.59
N ALA A 117 -11.09 -5.35 16.36
CA ALA A 117 -11.61 -6.11 15.22
C ALA A 117 -11.14 -5.50 13.89
N LEU A 118 -11.25 -4.17 13.74
CA LEU A 118 -10.73 -3.46 12.55
C LEU A 118 -9.23 -3.66 12.35
N LEU A 119 -8.45 -3.77 13.43
CA LEU A 119 -7.01 -4.02 13.35
C LEU A 119 -6.71 -5.45 12.90
N ASN A 120 -7.43 -6.43 13.44
CA ASN A 120 -7.28 -7.84 13.06
C ASN A 120 -7.72 -8.10 11.61
N ASP A 121 -8.68 -7.34 11.10
CA ASP A 121 -9.14 -7.43 9.70
C ASP A 121 -8.09 -6.91 8.69
N LEU A 122 -6.98 -6.30 9.15
CA LEU A 122 -5.90 -5.80 8.29
C LEU A 122 -4.78 -6.81 8.02
N ASP A 123 -4.69 -7.88 8.82
CA ASP A 123 -3.74 -9.01 8.68
C ASP A 123 -4.21 -10.03 7.62
#